data_AF-A0A7T0LKQ8-F1
#
_entry.id   AF-A0A7T0LKQ8-F1
#
_cell.length_a   1.000
_cell.length_b   1.000
_cell.length_c   1.000
_cell.angle_alpha   90.00
_cell.angle_beta   90.00
_cell.angle_gamma   90.00
#
_symmetry.space_group_name_H-M   'P 1'
#
loop_
_entity.id
_entity.type
_entity.pdbx_description
1 polymer ?
#
loop_
_entity_poly.entity_id
_entity_poly.type
_entity_poly.pdbx_seq_one_letter_code
_entity_poly.pdbx_strand_id
1 'polypeptide(L)'
;MSTNDSQSPYSNNGGRQRQYDVEPWRKWAYYGGIALQVVGFIAFASVFLTFFTSFNSTFGNPDAFDTHFDRTLKVFPLAFVGILLMIGGQMLQKIGRKGLAGSGVILSPQGEVRDAEPWSRAQGAKDQQRLEEVPALGRLGAGAESQIRVRCRSCGYLETEDATFCSSCGARM
;
A
#
# COMPACT_ATOMS: atom_id res chain seq x y z
N MET A 1 31.67 4.77 -24.09
CA MET A 1 30.57 5.10 -23.15
C MET A 1 29.86 3.80 -22.83
N SER A 2 30.28 3.14 -21.76
CA SER A 2 29.60 1.93 -21.27
C SER A 2 28.66 2.37 -20.17
N THR A 3 27.37 2.40 -20.46
CA THR A 3 26.32 2.56 -19.46
C THR A 3 26.31 1.30 -18.61
N ASN A 4 26.93 1.36 -17.43
CA ASN A 4 26.65 0.41 -16.37
C ASN A 4 25.22 0.70 -15.92
N ASP A 5 24.25 0.15 -16.64
CA ASP A 5 22.88 0.03 -16.15
C ASP A 5 22.96 -0.86 -14.91
N SER A 6 22.86 -0.22 -13.74
CA SER A 6 22.76 -0.87 -12.44
C SER A 6 21.49 -1.71 -12.44
N GLN A 7 21.61 -2.93 -12.94
CA GLN A 7 20.54 -3.88 -13.09
C GLN A 7 20.01 -4.18 -11.68
N SER A 8 18.83 -3.66 -11.37
CA SER A 8 18.28 -3.76 -10.03
C SER A 8 18.23 -5.24 -9.62
N PRO A 9 18.60 -5.58 -8.37
CA PRO A 9 18.63 -6.97 -7.89
C PRO A 9 17.24 -7.66 -7.91
N TYR A 10 16.18 -6.93 -8.28
CA TYR A 10 14.83 -7.44 -8.46
C TYR A 10 14.42 -7.69 -9.93
N SER A 11 15.29 -7.37 -10.89
CA SER A 11 15.03 -7.57 -12.31
C SER A 11 15.12 -9.04 -12.73
N ASN A 12 15.99 -9.83 -12.09
CA ASN A 12 16.20 -11.24 -12.44
C ASN A 12 15.65 -12.18 -11.35
N ASN A 13 14.45 -12.71 -11.56
CA ASN A 13 13.82 -13.71 -10.68
C ASN A 13 14.30 -15.14 -11.02
N GLY A 14 15.58 -15.32 -11.34
CA GLY A 14 16.19 -16.60 -11.71
C GLY A 14 15.55 -17.28 -12.92
N GLY A 15 15.07 -16.50 -13.91
CA GLY A 15 14.45 -17.02 -15.13
C GLY A 15 13.05 -17.64 -14.98
N ARG A 16 12.42 -17.59 -13.78
CA ARG A 16 11.05 -18.10 -13.59
C ARG A 16 10.02 -17.05 -13.96
N GLN A 17 9.07 -17.40 -14.82
CA GLN A 17 7.93 -16.53 -15.12
C GLN A 17 7.16 -16.24 -13.82
N ARG A 18 6.89 -14.96 -13.57
CA ARG A 18 6.11 -14.54 -12.39
C ARG A 18 4.64 -14.88 -12.59
N GLN A 19 4.27 -16.15 -12.40
CA GLN A 19 2.88 -16.52 -12.17
C GLN A 19 2.49 -16.09 -10.77
N TYR A 20 1.97 -14.87 -10.67
CA TYR A 20 1.21 -14.45 -9.50
C TYR A 20 -0.14 -15.16 -9.58
N ASP A 21 -0.22 -16.35 -8.97
CA ASP A 21 -1.47 -17.07 -8.79
C ASP A 21 -2.31 -16.35 -7.73
N VAL A 22 -2.82 -15.18 -8.08
CA VAL A 22 -3.83 -14.50 -7.27
C VAL A 22 -5.10 -15.32 -7.43
N GLU A 23 -5.48 -16.02 -6.37
CA GLU A 23 -6.66 -16.89 -6.38
C GLU A 23 -7.87 -16.13 -6.96
N PRO A 24 -8.59 -16.71 -7.95
CA PRO A 24 -9.66 -16.01 -8.65
C PRO A 24 -10.72 -15.40 -7.74
N TRP A 25 -11.01 -16.05 -6.60
CA TRP A 25 -12.00 -15.58 -5.63
C TRP A 25 -11.62 -14.22 -5.01
N ARG A 26 -10.32 -13.91 -4.86
CA ARG A 26 -9.85 -12.61 -4.32
C ARG A 26 -10.23 -11.45 -5.23
N LYS A 27 -10.14 -11.66 -6.54
CA LYS A 27 -10.54 -10.67 -7.56
C LYS A 27 -12.04 -10.44 -7.50
N TRP A 28 -12.83 -11.53 -7.46
CA TRP A 28 -14.29 -11.43 -7.34
C TRP A 28 -14.73 -10.74 -6.05
N ALA A 29 -14.11 -11.03 -4.90
CA ALA A 29 -14.42 -10.35 -3.64
C ALA A 29 -14.07 -8.85 -3.69
N TYR A 30 -12.90 -8.49 -4.25
CA TYR A 30 -12.49 -7.10 -4.37
C TYR A 30 -13.41 -6.28 -5.29
N TYR A 31 -13.66 -6.77 -6.51
CA TYR A 31 -14.51 -6.06 -7.49
C TYR A 31 -15.98 -6.11 -7.11
N GLY A 32 -16.45 -7.23 -6.54
CA GLY A 32 -17.80 -7.36 -6.00
C GLY A 32 -18.04 -6.39 -4.85
N GLY A 33 -17.07 -6.22 -3.94
CA GLY A 33 -17.16 -5.25 -2.85
C GLY A 33 -17.26 -3.81 -3.36
N ILE A 34 -16.46 -3.44 -4.37
CA ILE A 34 -16.54 -2.11 -5.02
C ILE A 34 -17.91 -1.91 -5.68
N ALA A 35 -18.38 -2.89 -6.45
CA ALA A 35 -19.68 -2.80 -7.12
C ALA A 35 -20.82 -2.60 -6.11
N LEU A 36 -20.81 -3.39 -5.01
CA LEU A 36 -21.79 -3.29 -3.95
C LEU A 36 -21.75 -1.92 -3.24
N GLN A 37 -20.55 -1.40 -3.01
CA GLN A 37 -20.37 -0.08 -2.40
C GLN A 37 -20.89 1.05 -3.30
N VAL A 38 -20.65 0.98 -4.62
CA VAL A 38 -21.18 1.95 -5.58
C VAL A 38 -22.71 1.92 -5.62
N VAL A 39 -23.31 0.72 -5.65
CA VAL A 39 -24.77 0.56 -5.60
C VAL A 39 -25.35 1.13 -4.29
N GLY A 40 -24.75 0.79 -3.15
CA GLY A 40 -25.14 1.34 -1.85
C GLY A 40 -25.03 2.86 -1.79
N PHE A 41 -23.98 3.42 -2.41
CA PHE A 41 -23.81 4.87 -2.53
C PHE A 41 -24.84 5.55 -3.39
N ILE A 42 -25.17 4.99 -4.55
CA ILE A 42 -26.24 5.55 -5.40
C ILE A 42 -27.57 5.53 -4.65
N ALA A 43 -27.90 4.43 -3.97
CA ALA A 43 -29.13 4.33 -3.17
C ALA A 43 -29.17 5.35 -2.03
N PHE A 44 -28.09 5.48 -1.26
CA PHE A 44 -27.98 6.47 -0.19
C PHE A 44 -28.04 7.91 -0.71
N ALA A 45 -27.29 8.22 -1.77
CA ALA A 45 -27.24 9.54 -2.38
C ALA A 45 -28.61 9.99 -2.90
N SER A 46 -29.37 9.07 -3.51
CA SER A 46 -30.76 9.32 -3.94
C SER A 46 -31.65 9.81 -2.79
N VAL A 47 -31.60 9.13 -1.65
CA VAL A 47 -32.38 9.53 -0.46
C VAL A 47 -31.86 10.85 0.11
N PHE A 48 -30.54 11.02 0.17
CA PHE A 48 -29.90 12.24 0.66
C PHE A 48 -30.28 13.48 -0.18
N LEU A 49 -30.25 13.37 -1.51
CA LEU A 49 -30.67 14.44 -2.43
C LEU A 49 -32.16 14.76 -2.26
N THR A 50 -33.00 13.76 -2.08
CA THR A 50 -34.45 13.94 -1.82
C THR A 50 -34.68 14.68 -0.50
N PHE A 51 -33.94 14.31 0.55
CA PHE A 51 -33.98 14.99 1.84
C PHE A 51 -33.50 16.44 1.73
N PHE A 52 -32.35 16.68 1.09
CA PHE A 52 -31.76 18.00 0.96
C PHE A 52 -32.65 18.96 0.16
N THR A 53 -33.23 18.49 -0.94
CA THR A 53 -34.16 19.29 -1.75
C THR A 53 -35.47 19.59 -1.02
N SER A 54 -36.02 18.61 -0.29
CA SER A 54 -37.25 18.80 0.52
C SER A 54 -37.02 19.74 1.71
N PHE A 55 -35.86 19.65 2.34
CA PHE A 55 -35.47 20.55 3.43
C PHE A 55 -35.32 21.99 2.90
N ASN A 56 -34.65 22.18 1.77
CA ASN A 56 -34.49 23.49 1.14
C ASN A 56 -35.84 24.09 0.70
N SER A 57 -36.75 23.30 0.12
CA SER A 57 -38.07 23.80 -0.32
C SER A 57 -38.99 24.19 0.85
N THR A 58 -38.84 23.54 2.01
CA THR A 58 -39.63 23.85 3.22
C THR A 58 -39.39 25.28 3.73
N PHE A 59 -38.15 25.79 3.67
CA PHE A 59 -37.87 27.19 4.03
C PHE A 59 -38.45 28.20 3.03
N GLY A 60 -38.75 27.77 1.80
CA GLY A 60 -39.33 28.63 0.76
C GLY A 60 -40.86 28.60 0.67
N ASN A 61 -41.51 27.50 1.07
CA ASN A 61 -42.97 27.32 1.02
C ASN A 61 -43.45 26.47 2.22
N PRO A 62 -43.87 27.09 3.34
CA PRO A 62 -44.26 26.37 4.55
C PRO A 62 -45.54 25.53 4.38
N ASP A 63 -46.41 25.85 3.43
CA ASP A 63 -47.69 25.15 3.20
C ASP A 63 -47.51 23.75 2.57
N ALA A 64 -46.33 23.45 2.02
CA ALA A 64 -46.04 22.17 1.37
C ALA A 64 -45.41 21.12 2.31
N PHE A 65 -45.21 21.46 3.59
CA PHE A 65 -44.46 20.66 4.55
C PHE A 65 -44.97 19.21 4.68
N ASP A 66 -46.28 19.01 4.84
CA ASP A 66 -46.87 17.68 5.05
C ASP A 66 -46.57 16.72 3.88
N THR A 67 -46.63 17.22 2.65
CA THR A 67 -46.40 16.40 1.44
C THR A 67 -44.93 16.00 1.28
N HIS A 68 -44.01 16.90 1.62
CA HIS A 68 -42.58 16.64 1.58
C HIS A 68 -42.15 15.70 2.71
N PHE A 69 -42.67 15.91 3.91
CA PHE A 69 -42.36 15.11 5.09
C PHE A 69 -42.81 13.65 4.94
N ASP A 70 -44.04 13.41 4.46
CA ASP A 70 -44.56 12.06 4.20
C ASP A 70 -43.72 11.30 3.15
N ARG A 71 -43.33 11.99 2.06
CA ARG A 71 -42.44 11.40 1.04
C ARG A 71 -41.07 11.05 1.63
N THR A 72 -40.47 11.94 2.42
CA THR A 72 -39.17 11.72 3.06
C THR A 72 -39.21 10.53 4.02
N LEU A 73 -40.24 10.40 4.86
CA LEU A 73 -40.39 9.27 5.77
C LEU A 73 -40.54 7.93 5.04
N LYS A 74 -41.23 7.91 3.88
CA LYS A 74 -41.39 6.70 3.06
C LYS A 74 -40.08 6.21 2.43
N VAL A 75 -39.21 7.12 2.01
CA VAL A 75 -37.91 6.76 1.40
C VAL A 75 -36.78 6.61 2.41
N PHE A 76 -36.95 7.08 3.65
CA PHE A 76 -35.94 7.03 4.71
C PHE A 76 -35.40 5.63 5.00
N PRO A 77 -36.21 4.55 5.06
CA PRO A 77 -35.70 3.19 5.28
C PRO A 77 -34.70 2.73 4.22
N LEU A 78 -34.83 3.22 2.97
CA LEU A 78 -33.91 2.88 1.87
C LEU A 78 -32.48 3.39 2.13
N ALA A 79 -32.33 4.48 2.90
CA ALA A 79 -31.00 4.97 3.27
C ALA A 79 -30.24 3.96 4.13
N PHE A 80 -30.91 3.27 5.06
CA PHE A 80 -30.27 2.22 5.86
C PHE A 80 -29.86 1.04 5.01
N VAL A 81 -30.66 0.65 4.03
CA VAL A 81 -30.30 -0.40 3.07
C VAL A 81 -29.05 0.02 2.29
N GLY A 82 -28.98 1.27 1.82
CA GLY A 82 -27.80 1.82 1.15
C GLY A 82 -26.54 1.79 2.03
N ILE A 83 -26.66 2.20 3.29
CA ILE A 83 -25.56 2.18 4.27
C ILE A 83 -25.09 0.74 4.55
N LEU A 84 -26.03 -0.20 4.75
CA LEU A 84 -25.69 -1.61 4.98
C LEU A 84 -24.97 -2.23 3.77
N LEU A 85 -25.41 -1.90 2.56
CA LEU A 85 -24.72 -2.29 1.32
C LEU A 85 -23.30 -1.73 1.25
N MET A 86 -23.10 -0.46 1.61
CA MET A 86 -21.75 0.13 1.69
C MET A 86 -20.86 -0.58 2.70
N ILE A 87 -21.37 -0.81 3.92
CA ILE A 87 -20.60 -1.48 4.99
C ILE A 87 -20.23 -2.90 4.55
N GLY A 88 -21.19 -3.66 4.01
CA GLY A 88 -20.94 -4.98 3.45
C GLY A 88 -19.90 -4.96 2.32
N GLY A 89 -20.00 -3.97 1.42
CA GLY A 89 -19.04 -3.78 0.33
C GLY A 89 -17.62 -3.51 0.84
N GLN A 90 -17.46 -2.64 1.85
CA GLN A 90 -16.16 -2.36 2.46
C GLN A 90 -15.57 -3.58 3.17
N MET A 91 -16.39 -4.38 3.87
CA MET A 91 -15.90 -5.60 4.51
C MET A 91 -15.41 -6.62 3.47
N LEU A 92 -16.19 -6.84 2.41
CA LEU A 92 -15.83 -7.75 1.33
C LEU A 92 -14.55 -7.29 0.61
N GLN A 93 -14.40 -5.99 0.36
CA GLN A 93 -13.20 -5.42 -0.26
C GLN A 93 -11.97 -5.54 0.64
N LYS A 94 -12.11 -5.36 1.96
CA LYS A 94 -11.02 -5.56 2.94
C LYS A 94 -10.52 -7.00 2.92
N ILE A 95 -11.43 -7.97 2.85
CA ILE A 95 -11.12 -9.40 2.74
C ILE A 95 -10.43 -9.71 1.40
N GLY A 96 -10.95 -9.20 0.28
CA GLY A 96 -10.33 -9.40 -1.03
C GLY A 96 -8.91 -8.83 -1.13
N ARG A 97 -8.67 -7.67 -0.50
CA ARG A 97 -7.34 -7.02 -0.51
C ARG A 97 -6.33 -7.73 0.37
N LYS A 98 -6.70 -8.06 1.61
CA LYS A 98 -5.78 -8.68 2.59
C LYS A 98 -5.71 -10.21 2.49
N GLY A 99 -6.59 -10.85 1.73
CA GLY A 99 -6.77 -12.30 1.76
C GLY A 99 -7.52 -12.75 3.01
N LEU A 100 -7.93 -14.03 3.04
CA LEU A 100 -8.60 -14.62 4.22
C LEU A 100 -7.68 -14.64 5.43
N ALA A 101 -6.37 -14.84 5.20
CA ALA A 101 -5.38 -14.86 6.26
C ALA A 101 -5.11 -13.47 6.84
N GLY A 102 -4.86 -12.47 5.98
CA GLY A 102 -4.63 -11.09 6.42
C GLY A 102 -5.88 -10.34 6.90
N SER A 103 -7.09 -10.85 6.65
CA SER A 103 -8.34 -10.30 7.20
C SER A 103 -8.71 -10.87 8.57
N GLY A 104 -7.96 -11.86 9.07
CA GLY A 104 -8.22 -12.51 10.36
C GLY A 104 -9.37 -13.52 10.33
N VAL A 105 -9.92 -13.83 9.15
CA VAL A 105 -10.92 -14.90 8.98
C VAL A 105 -10.27 -16.28 9.17
N ILE A 106 -9.02 -16.43 8.72
CA ILE A 106 -8.18 -17.61 8.95
C ILE A 106 -6.89 -17.15 9.63
N LEU A 107 -6.68 -17.49 10.90
CA LEU A 107 -5.45 -17.13 11.61
C LEU A 107 -4.32 -18.09 11.25
N SER A 108 -3.65 -17.83 10.12
CA SER A 108 -2.41 -18.51 9.75
C SER A 108 -1.27 -17.50 9.60
N PRO A 109 -0.28 -17.48 10.51
CA PRO A 109 0.86 -16.56 10.43
C PRO A 109 1.63 -16.70 9.11
N GLN A 110 1.76 -17.93 8.62
CA GLN A 110 2.38 -18.22 7.32
C GLN A 110 1.55 -17.72 6.14
N GLY A 111 0.21 -17.77 6.25
CA GLY A 111 -0.71 -17.25 5.23
C GLY A 111 -0.64 -15.73 5.12
N GLU A 112 -0.51 -15.03 6.25
CA GLU A 112 -0.33 -13.57 6.25
C GLU A 112 0.97 -13.15 5.55
N VAL A 113 2.07 -13.86 5.80
CA VAL A 113 3.36 -13.59 5.12
C VAL A 113 3.25 -13.85 3.62
N ARG A 114 2.61 -14.96 3.21
CA ARG A 114 2.38 -15.27 1.78
C ARG A 114 1.47 -14.26 1.09
N ASP A 115 0.41 -13.80 1.76
CA ASP A 115 -0.51 -12.78 1.24
C ASP A 115 0.15 -11.39 1.16
N ALA A 116 1.09 -11.09 2.05
CA ALA A 116 1.83 -9.84 2.10
C ALA A 116 3.03 -9.79 1.14
N GLU A 117 3.62 -10.94 0.77
CA GLU A 117 4.83 -11.03 -0.06
C GLU A 117 4.77 -10.22 -1.36
N PRO A 118 3.67 -10.24 -2.15
CA PRO A 118 3.61 -9.45 -3.38
C PRO A 118 3.66 -7.94 -3.11
N TRP A 119 3.05 -7.49 -2.02
CA TRP A 119 2.94 -6.07 -1.68
C TRP A 119 4.20 -5.54 -0.99
N SER A 120 4.83 -6.32 -0.12
CA SER A 120 6.11 -5.95 0.51
C SER A 120 7.22 -5.83 -0.52
N ARG A 121 7.27 -6.74 -1.50
CA ARG A 121 8.27 -6.70 -2.59
C ARG A 121 8.01 -5.54 -3.56
N ALA A 122 6.74 -5.25 -3.87
CA ALA A 122 6.36 -4.09 -4.67
C ALA A 122 6.67 -2.76 -3.96
N GLN A 123 6.51 -2.70 -2.64
CA GLN A 123 6.87 -1.54 -1.84
C GLN A 123 8.39 -1.31 -1.86
N GLY A 124 9.19 -2.36 -1.66
CA GLY A 124 10.65 -2.27 -1.74
C GLY A 124 11.16 -1.79 -3.11
N ALA A 125 10.50 -2.18 -4.21
CA ALA A 125 10.84 -1.68 -5.54
C ALA A 125 10.55 -0.18 -5.70
N LYS A 126 9.44 0.33 -5.15
CA LYS A 126 9.12 1.76 -5.15
C LYS A 126 10.08 2.57 -4.30
N ASP A 127 10.49 2.02 -3.16
CA ASP A 127 11.43 2.68 -2.27
C ASP A 127 12.82 2.78 -2.93
N GLN A 128 13.25 1.75 -3.67
CA GLN A 128 14.47 1.83 -4.50
C GLN A 128 14.36 2.90 -5.59
N GLN A 129 13.25 2.97 -6.32
CA GLN A 129 13.04 4.01 -7.33
C GLN A 129 13.12 5.43 -6.71
N ARG A 130 12.55 5.63 -5.52
CA ARG A 130 12.67 6.91 -4.79
C ARG A 130 14.10 7.22 -4.39
N LEU A 131 14.89 6.23 -3.99
CA LEU A 131 16.30 6.43 -3.63
C LEU A 131 17.16 6.74 -4.85
N GLU A 132 16.86 6.14 -6.00
CA GLU A 132 17.50 6.44 -7.29
C GLU A 132 17.18 7.85 -7.80
N GLU A 133 15.97 8.35 -7.54
CA GLU A 133 15.54 9.72 -7.91
C GLU A 133 16.16 10.81 -7.02
N VAL A 134 16.80 10.47 -5.90
CA VAL A 134 17.47 11.43 -5.02
C VAL A 134 18.98 11.45 -5.33
N PRO A 135 19.50 12.41 -6.12
CA PRO A 135 20.90 12.45 -6.56
C PRO A 135 21.91 12.61 -5.40
N ALA A 136 21.44 12.97 -4.20
CA ALA A 136 22.25 13.06 -2.99
C ALA A 136 22.54 11.70 -2.33
N LEU A 137 21.67 10.69 -2.50
CA LEU A 137 21.82 9.37 -1.86
C LEU A 137 22.65 8.40 -2.72
N GLY A 138 22.62 8.54 -4.05
CA GLY A 138 23.50 7.76 -4.94
C GLY A 138 25.00 7.96 -4.66
N ARG A 139 25.40 9.13 -4.15
CA ARG A 139 26.80 9.42 -3.74
C ARG A 139 27.16 8.88 -2.36
N LEU A 140 26.16 8.59 -1.51
CA LEU A 140 26.36 7.98 -0.19
C LEU A 140 26.31 6.44 -0.26
N GLY A 141 25.48 5.88 -1.15
CA GLY A 141 25.36 4.44 -1.36
C GLY A 141 26.51 3.81 -2.17
N ALA A 142 27.13 4.57 -3.08
CA ALA A 142 28.31 4.11 -3.83
C ALA A 142 29.64 4.18 -3.03
N GLY A 143 29.60 4.69 -1.79
CA GLY A 143 30.77 4.85 -0.92
C GLY A 143 30.82 3.88 0.27
N ALA A 144 29.86 2.96 0.39
CA ALA A 144 29.85 1.92 1.40
C ALA A 144 30.40 0.60 0.84
N GLU A 145 31.41 0.66 -0.02
CA GLU A 145 32.34 -0.45 -0.14
C GLU A 145 33.02 -0.55 1.23
N SER A 146 32.84 -1.69 1.89
CA SER A 146 33.42 -1.95 3.21
C SER A 146 34.94 -1.84 3.09
N GLN A 147 35.50 -0.66 3.32
CA GLN A 147 36.95 -0.49 3.41
C GLN A 147 37.44 -1.43 4.51
N ILE A 148 38.08 -2.52 4.10
CA ILE A 148 38.61 -3.53 5.01
C ILE A 148 39.77 -2.87 5.75
N ARG A 149 39.55 -2.57 7.04
CA ARG A 149 40.59 -2.00 7.89
C ARG A 149 41.41 -3.10 8.54
N VAL A 150 42.70 -3.14 8.21
CA VAL A 150 43.67 -4.09 8.75
C VAL A 150 44.29 -3.50 10.02
N ARG A 151 44.44 -4.34 11.04
CA ARG A 151 45.05 -3.93 12.30
C ARG A 151 46.58 -4.00 12.20
N CYS A 152 47.26 -2.90 12.49
CA CYS A 152 48.73 -2.86 12.56
C CYS A 152 49.23 -3.81 13.66
N ARG A 153 50.20 -4.68 13.33
CA ARG A 153 50.78 -5.65 14.27
C ARG A 153 51.61 -5.02 15.40
N SER A 154 52.11 -3.79 15.20
CA SER A 154 53.03 -3.13 16.13
C SER A 154 52.31 -2.29 17.19
N CYS A 155 51.30 -1.49 16.81
CA CYS A 155 50.59 -0.60 17.73
C CYS A 155 49.09 -0.91 17.87
N GLY A 156 48.54 -1.79 17.03
CA GLY A 156 47.13 -2.14 17.07
C GLY A 156 46.16 -1.12 16.45
N TYR A 157 46.65 -0.05 15.83
CA TYR A 157 45.85 0.94 15.11
C TYR A 157 45.23 0.33 13.83
N LEU A 158 44.00 0.73 13.49
CA LEU A 158 43.25 0.21 12.34
C LEU A 158 43.48 1.08 11.11
N GLU A 159 44.07 0.50 10.08
CA GLU A 159 44.40 1.21 8.85
C GLU A 159 43.82 0.58 7.59
N THR A 160 43.80 1.35 6.50
CA THR A 160 43.37 0.85 5.19
C THR A 160 44.39 -0.15 4.62
N GLU A 161 43.90 -1.20 3.95
CA GLU A 161 44.71 -2.31 3.41
C GLU A 161 45.80 -1.89 2.40
N ASP A 162 45.65 -0.75 1.74
CA ASP A 162 46.61 -0.25 0.75
C ASP A 162 47.82 0.48 1.35
N ALA A 163 47.84 0.72 2.66
CA ALA A 163 48.90 1.51 3.28
C ALA A 163 50.12 0.64 3.67
N THR A 164 51.28 0.95 3.08
CA THR A 164 52.55 0.23 3.33
C THR A 164 53.14 0.49 4.72
N PHE A 165 52.82 1.64 5.31
CA PHE A 165 53.28 2.08 6.63
C PHE A 165 52.11 2.58 7.47
N CYS A 166 52.13 2.28 8.77
CA CYS A 166 51.10 2.72 9.70
C CYS A 166 51.25 4.22 9.99
N SER A 167 50.19 5.01 9.78
CA SER A 167 50.20 6.46 10.03
C SER A 167 50.40 6.83 11.50
N SER A 168 50.07 5.93 12.44
CA SER A 168 50.15 6.19 13.87
C SER A 168 51.53 5.93 14.46
N CYS A 169 52.23 4.86 14.04
CA CYS A 169 53.51 4.46 14.64
C CYS A 169 54.68 4.41 13.65
N GLY A 170 54.45 4.61 12.36
CA GLY A 170 55.47 4.57 11.31
C GLY A 170 56.04 3.17 11.01
N ALA A 171 55.59 2.13 11.71
CA ALA A 171 56.00 0.75 11.44
C ALA A 171 55.39 0.26 10.12
N ARG A 172 56.09 -0.64 9.44
CA ARG A 172 55.57 -1.34 8.26
C ARG A 172 54.35 -2.19 8.66
N MET A 173 53.27 -2.09 7.89
CA MET A 173 51.99 -2.76 8.20
C MET A 173 52.01 -4.25 7.96
#